data_AF-A0A9D7CJP1-F1
#
_entry.id   AF-A0A9D7CJP1-F1
#
_cell.length_a   1.000
_cell.length_b   1.000
_cell.length_c   1.000
_cell.angle_alpha   90.00
_cell.angle_beta   90.00
_cell.angle_gamma   90.00
#
_symmetry.space_group_name_H-M   'P 1'
#
loop_
_entity.id
_entity.type
_entity.pdbx_description
1 polymer ?
#
loop_
_entity_poly.entity_id
_entity_poly.type
_entity_poly.pdbx_seq_one_letter_code
_entity_poly.pdbx_strand_id
1 'polypeptide(L)'
;MSTPPVGTTRLGSTSDRTEELAGAHVVCISTDVYASAALQAAVSAILPDARVEAADTSIVRGVPDADGVIVAVGRLYSVGTSLVRELRARGFERPIILVVESLAGADHRGLSRLGVPAILAEADLALQLPAALLGLFAEEARMRGSAHGRAITSSLRRLQATIAAGEMARGLQHKLNNPLAALLAEAQLLEIESLPAEPHAAVGRIVELCRRVIDVSRSIDGMGASADDDALLRPRGSSGQ
;
A
#
# COMPACT_ATOMS: atom_id res chain seq x y z
N MET A 1 72.30 13.21 10.15
CA MET A 1 71.39 12.05 10.12
C MET A 1 69.98 12.59 10.27
N SER A 2 69.22 12.64 9.17
CA SER A 2 67.89 13.26 9.10
C SER A 2 66.93 12.22 8.55
N THR A 3 65.95 11.83 9.36
CA THR A 3 64.94 10.82 9.03
C THR A 3 63.75 11.47 8.32
N PRO A 4 63.20 10.86 7.25
CA PRO A 4 62.04 11.40 6.56
C PRO A 4 60.73 11.07 7.30
N PRO A 5 59.66 11.87 7.13
CA PRO A 5 58.38 11.61 7.75
C PRO A 5 57.64 10.48 7.03
N VAL A 6 57.11 9.55 7.82
CA VAL A 6 56.26 8.44 7.40
C VAL A 6 54.92 8.97 6.92
N GLY A 7 54.65 8.82 5.63
CA GLY A 7 53.35 9.08 5.03
C GLY A 7 52.34 8.03 5.47
N THR A 8 51.32 8.45 6.22
CA THR A 8 50.16 7.63 6.57
C THR A 8 49.20 7.61 5.39
N THR A 9 49.31 6.57 4.57
CA THR A 9 48.31 6.19 3.57
C THR A 9 47.00 5.87 4.27
N ARG A 10 46.03 6.78 4.21
CA ARG A 10 44.64 6.48 4.59
C ARG A 10 44.08 5.48 3.58
N LEU A 11 44.02 4.21 3.99
CA LEU A 11 43.16 3.20 3.39
C LEU A 11 41.72 3.71 3.46
N GLY A 12 41.18 4.11 2.31
CA GLY A 12 39.76 4.37 2.14
C GLY A 12 39.00 3.11 2.51
N SER A 13 38.21 3.18 3.58
CA SER A 13 37.30 2.13 4.00
C SER A 13 36.27 1.90 2.90
N THR A 14 36.40 0.77 2.21
CA THR A 14 35.45 0.20 1.25
C THR A 14 34.17 -0.31 1.92
N SER A 15 33.63 0.42 2.91
CA SER A 15 32.35 0.12 3.57
C SER A 15 31.15 0.67 2.78
N ASP A 16 31.32 0.83 1.47
CA ASP A 16 30.46 1.64 0.59
C ASP A 16 29.69 0.79 -0.45
N ARG A 17 29.58 -0.54 -0.27
CA ARG A 17 28.99 -1.44 -1.29
C ARG A 17 28.11 -2.60 -0.79
N THR A 18 27.62 -2.52 0.45
CA THR A 18 26.45 -3.29 0.92
C THR A 18 25.40 -2.36 1.56
N GLU A 19 25.27 -1.13 1.04
CA GLU A 19 23.96 -0.43 1.03
C GLU A 19 23.07 -1.09 -0.02
N GLU A 20 22.88 -2.38 0.21
CA GLU A 20 22.14 -3.34 -0.57
C GLU A 20 20.66 -3.04 -0.37
N LEU A 21 20.11 -2.12 -1.17
CA LEU A 21 18.67 -1.93 -1.40
C LEU A 21 17.79 -2.09 -0.14
N ALA A 22 18.25 -1.59 1.00
CA ALA A 22 17.53 -1.79 2.25
C ALA A 22 16.23 -0.98 2.13
N GLY A 23 15.10 -1.66 1.94
CA GLY A 23 13.80 -1.02 1.77
C GLY A 23 13.46 -0.09 2.94
N ALA A 24 12.42 0.72 2.77
CA ALA A 24 11.99 1.68 3.80
C ALA A 24 11.91 1.02 5.18
N HIS A 25 12.39 1.67 6.23
CA HIS A 25 12.21 1.19 7.60
C HIS A 25 11.08 1.97 8.28
N VAL A 26 9.98 1.28 8.58
CA VAL A 26 8.81 1.86 9.25
C VAL A 26 8.61 1.21 10.61
N VAL A 27 8.46 2.04 11.64
CA VAL A 27 8.14 1.57 12.99
C VAL A 27 6.68 1.88 13.33
N CYS A 28 5.92 0.85 13.66
CA CYS A 28 4.51 0.92 14.06
C CYS A 28 4.43 0.85 15.59
N ILE A 29 4.15 2.00 16.22
CA ILE A 29 4.01 2.15 17.66
C ILE A 29 2.53 2.06 18.02
N SER A 30 2.16 1.15 18.93
CA SER A 30 0.81 1.16 19.51
C SER A 30 0.81 0.94 21.01
N THR A 31 -0.28 1.36 21.66
CA THR A 31 -0.58 1.01 23.05
C THR A 31 -1.16 -0.39 23.20
N ASP A 32 -1.61 -1.00 22.10
CA ASP A 32 -2.14 -2.37 22.05
C ASP A 32 -1.27 -3.24 21.12
N VAL A 33 -0.87 -4.40 21.62
CA VAL A 33 -0.02 -5.36 20.90
C VAL A 33 -0.74 -5.94 19.68
N TYR A 34 -2.06 -6.13 19.77
CA TYR A 34 -2.83 -6.64 18.62
C TYR A 34 -2.97 -5.57 17.54
N ALA A 35 -3.25 -4.33 17.94
CA ALA A 35 -3.28 -3.19 17.02
C ALA A 35 -1.91 -2.96 16.33
N SER A 36 -0.79 -3.09 17.05
CA SER A 36 0.55 -2.94 16.42
C SER A 36 0.85 -4.06 15.43
N ALA A 37 0.49 -5.31 15.74
CA ALA A 37 0.66 -6.43 14.82
C ALA A 37 -0.23 -6.29 13.56
N ALA A 38 -1.49 -5.88 13.73
CA ALA A 38 -2.40 -5.64 12.61
C ALA A 38 -1.92 -4.50 11.71
N LEU A 39 -1.45 -3.40 12.32
CA LEU A 39 -0.87 -2.27 11.59
C LEU A 39 0.41 -2.67 10.85
N GLN A 40 1.29 -3.43 11.49
CA GLN A 40 2.50 -3.96 10.87
C GLN A 40 2.14 -4.79 9.64
N ALA A 41 1.20 -5.73 9.76
CA ALA A 41 0.75 -6.57 8.64
C ALA A 41 0.19 -5.74 7.48
N ALA A 42 -0.62 -4.71 7.79
CA ALA A 42 -1.18 -3.81 6.78
C ALA A 42 -0.09 -3.01 6.04
N VAL A 43 0.89 -2.47 6.77
CA VAL A 43 2.01 -1.72 6.18
C VAL A 43 2.89 -2.65 5.34
N SER A 44 3.20 -3.85 5.81
CA SER A 44 3.97 -4.85 5.06
C SER A 44 3.26 -5.29 3.77
N ALA A 45 1.93 -5.36 3.78
CA ALA A 45 1.17 -5.66 2.57
C ALA A 45 1.25 -4.52 1.52
N ILE A 46 1.29 -3.27 1.96
CA ILE A 46 1.42 -2.09 1.08
C ILE A 46 2.87 -1.91 0.61
N LEU A 47 3.83 -2.26 1.46
CA LEU A 47 5.27 -2.07 1.27
C LEU A 47 6.01 -3.41 1.47
N PRO A 48 5.90 -4.36 0.53
CA PRO A 48 6.48 -5.69 0.69
C PRO A 48 8.00 -5.69 0.83
N ASP A 49 8.67 -4.68 0.27
CA ASP A 49 10.13 -4.53 0.36
C ASP A 49 10.57 -3.75 1.60
N ALA A 50 9.65 -3.16 2.37
CA ALA A 50 9.98 -2.38 3.56
C ALA A 50 10.23 -3.26 4.78
N ARG A 51 11.18 -2.84 5.62
CA ARG A 51 11.32 -3.37 6.97
C ARG A 51 10.27 -2.71 7.85
N VAL A 52 9.28 -3.47 8.30
CA VAL A 52 8.23 -2.98 9.20
C VAL A 52 8.37 -3.61 10.57
N GLU A 53 8.50 -2.80 11.61
CA GLU A 53 8.64 -3.26 12.99
C GLU A 53 7.45 -2.82 13.84
N ALA A 54 6.89 -3.74 14.63
CA ALA A 54 5.93 -3.39 15.67
C ALA A 54 6.70 -3.07 16.97
N ALA A 55 6.33 -1.96 17.61
CA ALA A 55 6.91 -1.53 18.87
C ALA A 55 5.81 -1.08 19.84
N ASP A 56 6.09 -1.19 21.13
CA ASP A 56 5.28 -0.57 22.17
C ASP A 56 5.72 0.89 22.41
N THR A 57 5.06 1.57 23.34
CA THR A 57 5.38 2.97 23.67
C THR A 57 6.74 3.15 24.35
N SER A 58 7.39 2.09 24.81
CA SER A 58 8.70 2.16 25.47
C SER A 58 9.83 2.51 24.50
N ILE A 59 9.65 2.25 23.20
CA ILE A 59 10.63 2.62 22.15
C ILE A 59 10.88 4.13 22.10
N VAL A 60 9.90 4.93 22.50
CA VAL A 60 9.97 6.39 22.55
C VAL A 60 10.98 6.90 23.61
N ARG A 61 11.49 6.00 24.48
CA ARG A 61 12.62 6.32 25.37
C ARG A 61 13.92 6.58 24.60
N GLY A 62 14.03 6.05 23.38
CA GLY A 62 15.12 6.32 22.43
C GLY A 62 14.65 7.11 21.21
N VAL A 63 15.56 7.36 20.28
CA VAL A 63 15.22 7.83 18.93
C VAL A 63 15.11 6.59 18.04
N PRO A 64 13.93 6.28 17.48
CA PRO A 64 13.80 5.20 16.52
C PRO A 64 14.70 5.48 15.32
N ASP A 65 15.55 4.52 14.97
CA ASP A 65 16.21 4.51 13.67
C ASP A 65 15.21 3.99 12.66
N ALA A 66 14.46 4.89 12.03
CA ALA A 66 13.40 4.56 11.06
C ALA A 66 13.23 5.71 10.07
N ASP A 67 12.80 5.42 8.85
CA ASP A 67 12.46 6.41 7.83
C ASP A 67 11.09 7.06 8.12
N GLY A 68 10.22 6.35 8.83
CA GLY A 68 8.91 6.84 9.27
C GLY A 68 8.38 6.10 10.48
N VAL A 69 7.53 6.77 11.25
CA VAL A 69 6.83 6.18 12.39
C VAL A 69 5.33 6.31 12.21
N ILE A 70 4.59 5.25 12.53
CA ILE A 70 3.13 5.27 12.63
C ILE A 70 2.76 5.07 14.10
N VAL A 71 1.99 5.98 14.67
CA VAL A 71 1.57 5.95 16.07
C VAL A 71 0.08 5.66 16.12
N ALA A 72 -0.33 4.48 16.60
CA ALA A 72 -1.73 4.08 16.75
C ALA A 72 -2.12 4.04 18.23
N VAL A 73 -2.98 4.96 18.67
CA VAL A 73 -3.35 5.13 20.10
C VAL A 73 -4.83 4.90 20.41
N GLY A 74 -5.61 4.41 19.44
CA GLY A 74 -7.04 4.15 19.58
C GLY A 74 -7.78 5.36 20.16
N ARG A 75 -8.48 5.15 21.29
CA ARG A 75 -9.29 6.19 21.97
C ARG A 75 -8.47 7.32 22.60
N LEU A 76 -7.17 7.11 22.82
CA LEU A 76 -6.33 7.96 23.65
C LEU A 76 -5.59 9.00 22.81
N TYR A 77 -6.32 9.89 22.13
CA TYR A 77 -5.74 10.94 21.28
C TYR A 77 -4.66 11.76 21.99
N SER A 78 -4.88 12.13 23.26
CA SER A 78 -3.91 12.86 24.07
C SER A 78 -2.59 12.10 24.26
N VAL A 79 -2.65 10.77 24.39
CA VAL A 79 -1.46 9.91 24.47
C VAL A 79 -0.71 9.94 23.13
N GLY A 80 -1.41 9.84 22.00
CA GLY A 80 -0.80 9.94 20.68
C GLY A 80 -0.07 11.26 20.46
N THR A 81 -0.71 12.38 20.79
CA THR A 81 -0.05 13.70 20.69
C THR A 81 1.14 13.84 21.64
N SER A 82 1.10 13.20 22.82
CA SER A 82 2.22 13.21 23.77
C SER A 82 3.39 12.38 23.27
N LEU A 83 3.14 11.21 22.66
CA LEU A 83 4.17 10.37 22.04
C LEU A 83 4.83 11.10 20.86
N VAL A 84 4.05 11.77 20.02
CA VAL A 84 4.59 12.61 18.93
C VAL A 84 5.51 13.70 19.47
N ARG A 85 5.08 14.41 20.51
CA ARG A 85 5.90 15.46 21.13
C ARG A 85 7.18 14.90 21.74
N GLU A 86 7.12 13.75 22.42
CA GLU A 86 8.30 13.10 22.98
C GLU A 86 9.27 12.68 21.88
N LEU A 87 8.80 12.03 20.81
CA LEU A 87 9.63 11.68 19.64
C LEU A 87 10.35 12.92 19.07
N ARG A 88 9.62 14.03 18.91
CA ARG A 88 10.21 15.30 18.43
C ARG A 88 11.22 15.88 19.42
N ALA A 89 10.91 15.87 20.72
CA ALA A 89 11.82 16.34 21.77
C ALA A 89 13.12 15.53 21.83
N ARG A 90 13.07 14.26 21.44
CA ARG A 90 14.24 13.37 21.32
C ARG A 90 15.05 13.57 20.04
N GLY A 91 14.58 14.40 19.11
CA GLY A 91 15.26 14.67 17.84
C GLY A 91 14.88 13.70 16.72
N PHE A 92 13.79 12.94 16.85
CA PHE A 92 13.21 12.26 15.69
C PHE A 92 12.66 13.33 14.75
N GLU A 93 13.24 13.50 13.57
CA GLU A 93 12.84 14.53 12.59
C GLU A 93 12.06 13.97 11.40
N ARG A 94 11.91 12.65 11.33
CA ARG A 94 11.25 11.97 10.21
C ARG A 94 9.73 12.05 10.32
N PRO A 95 8.96 11.87 9.23
CA PRO A 95 7.53 12.07 9.29
C PRO A 95 6.84 11.04 10.20
N ILE A 96 5.75 11.47 10.84
CA ILE A 96 4.95 10.62 11.73
C ILE A 96 3.51 10.58 11.24
N ILE A 97 2.95 9.39 11.03
CA ILE A 97 1.51 9.22 10.81
C ILE A 97 0.84 8.93 12.15
N LEU A 98 -0.26 9.62 12.46
CA LEU A 98 -1.03 9.37 13.68
C LEU A 98 -2.33 8.65 13.34
N VAL A 99 -2.60 7.51 13.98
CA VAL A 99 -3.84 6.74 13.86
C VAL A 99 -4.64 6.84 15.15
N VAL A 100 -5.90 7.24 15.04
CA VAL A 100 -6.80 7.55 16.16
C VAL A 100 -8.14 6.87 15.93
N GLU A 101 -8.89 6.57 16.99
CA GLU A 101 -10.23 5.96 16.84
C GLU A 101 -11.19 6.88 16.06
N SER A 102 -11.14 8.19 16.34
CA SER A 102 -11.98 9.20 15.70
C SER A 102 -11.22 10.51 15.49
N LEU A 103 -11.51 11.18 14.36
CA LEU A 103 -10.95 12.50 14.03
C LEU A 103 -11.67 13.64 14.74
N ALA A 104 -12.79 13.37 15.42
CA ALA A 104 -13.56 14.39 16.12
C ALA A 104 -12.70 15.06 17.21
N GLY A 105 -12.41 16.35 17.03
CA GLY A 105 -11.59 17.12 17.98
C GLY A 105 -10.08 17.02 17.78
N ALA A 106 -9.61 16.39 16.70
CA ALA A 106 -8.18 16.38 16.37
C ALA A 106 -7.70 17.79 15.96
N ASP A 107 -6.64 18.27 16.61
CA ASP A 107 -5.97 19.52 16.26
C ASP A 107 -4.99 19.27 15.10
N HIS A 108 -5.53 19.20 13.89
CA HIS A 108 -4.76 18.99 12.67
C HIS A 108 -3.65 20.04 12.50
N ARG A 109 -3.92 21.32 12.80
CA ARG A 109 -2.94 22.39 12.62
C ARG A 109 -1.79 22.28 13.61
N GLY A 110 -2.07 21.99 14.87
CA GLY A 110 -1.06 21.75 15.90
C GLY A 110 -0.18 20.55 15.56
N LEU A 111 -0.78 19.45 15.12
CA LEU A 111 -0.05 18.25 14.74
C LEU A 111 0.77 18.39 13.46
N SER A 112 0.26 19.10 12.45
CA SER A 112 1.06 19.41 11.24
C SER A 112 2.30 20.25 11.58
N ARG A 113 2.22 21.20 12.53
CA ARG A 113 3.38 21.95 13.03
C ARG A 113 4.39 21.07 13.78
N LEU A 114 3.91 19.97 14.36
CA LEU A 114 4.75 18.92 14.97
C LEU A 114 5.24 17.90 13.94
N GLY A 115 5.09 18.15 12.64
CA GLY A 115 5.57 17.26 11.58
C GLY A 115 4.77 15.97 11.45
N VAL A 116 3.47 15.99 11.79
CA VAL A 116 2.53 14.90 11.49
C VAL A 116 1.80 15.24 10.19
N PRO A 117 2.25 14.72 9.03
CA PRO A 117 1.64 15.04 7.74
C PRO A 117 0.23 14.44 7.56
N ALA A 118 -0.11 13.37 8.29
CA ALA A 118 -1.38 12.69 8.18
C ALA A 118 -1.90 12.19 9.53
N ILE A 119 -3.21 12.34 9.73
CA ILE A 119 -3.95 11.80 10.87
C ILE A 119 -5.08 10.96 10.30
N LEU A 120 -5.14 9.68 10.67
CA LEU A 120 -6.06 8.70 10.10
C LEU A 120 -7.03 8.22 11.18
N ALA A 121 -8.30 8.08 10.82
CA ALA A 121 -9.25 7.34 11.63
C ALA A 121 -8.97 5.83 11.51
N GLU A 122 -9.10 5.08 12.60
CA GLU A 122 -8.93 3.64 12.62
C GLU A 122 -9.90 2.94 11.65
N ALA A 123 -11.15 3.41 11.59
CA ALA A 123 -12.16 2.90 10.67
C ALA A 123 -11.82 3.09 9.18
N ASP A 124 -11.01 4.11 8.85
CA ASP A 124 -10.63 4.45 7.48
C ASP A 124 -9.18 4.04 7.15
N LEU A 125 -8.50 3.38 8.09
CA LEU A 125 -7.07 3.09 8.01
C LEU A 125 -6.72 2.35 6.71
N ALA A 126 -7.45 1.28 6.39
CA ALA A 126 -7.18 0.47 5.20
C ALA A 126 -7.26 1.28 3.88
N LEU A 127 -8.17 2.26 3.83
CA LEU A 127 -8.39 3.09 2.63
C LEU A 127 -7.36 4.22 2.53
N GLN A 128 -7.00 4.85 3.65
CA GLN A 128 -6.20 6.08 3.65
C GLN A 128 -4.70 5.83 3.86
N LEU A 129 -4.32 4.70 4.48
CA LEU A 129 -2.92 4.38 4.77
C LEU A 129 -2.03 4.37 3.52
N PRO A 130 -2.41 3.81 2.36
CA PRO A 130 -1.56 3.84 1.17
C PRO A 130 -1.21 5.26 0.72
N ALA A 131 -2.21 6.16 0.70
CA ALA A 131 -2.01 7.56 0.33
C ALA A 131 -1.15 8.31 1.36
N ALA A 132 -1.33 8.02 2.66
CA ALA A 132 -0.55 8.62 3.73
C ALA A 132 0.93 8.18 3.66
N LEU A 133 1.21 6.89 3.43
CA LEU A 133 2.57 6.37 3.23
C LEU A 133 3.24 7.00 2.01
N LEU A 134 2.51 7.15 0.91
CA LEU A 134 3.02 7.88 -0.26
C LEU A 134 3.39 9.32 0.03
N GLY A 135 2.52 10.04 0.76
CA GLY A 135 2.81 11.40 1.19
C GLY A 135 4.07 11.46 2.06
N LEU A 136 4.20 10.53 3.01
CA LEU A 136 5.35 10.39 3.89
C LEU A 136 6.66 10.26 3.11
N PHE A 137 6.76 9.28 2.22
CA PHE A 137 8.00 9.03 1.47
C PHE A 137 8.27 10.08 0.39
N ALA A 138 7.22 10.70 -0.18
CA ALA A 138 7.39 11.79 -1.12
C ALA A 138 7.92 13.07 -0.45
N GLU A 139 7.51 13.36 0.80
CA GLU A 139 8.05 14.46 1.60
C GLU A 139 9.51 14.18 1.98
N GLU A 140 9.80 12.96 2.42
CA GLU A 140 11.16 12.54 2.76
C GLU A 140 12.12 12.63 1.56
N ALA A 141 11.69 12.13 0.40
CA ALA A 141 12.45 12.21 -0.84
C ALA A 141 12.76 13.66 -1.25
N ARG A 142 11.82 14.59 -0.98
CA ARG A 142 12.01 16.03 -1.23
C ARG A 142 12.96 16.66 -0.24
N MET A 143 12.78 16.42 1.05
CA MET A 143 13.54 17.05 2.13
C MET A 143 15.01 16.62 2.12
N ARG A 144 15.29 15.36 1.81
CA ARG A 144 16.64 14.79 1.92
C ARG A 144 17.31 14.51 0.58
N GLY A 145 16.58 14.70 -0.53
CA GLY A 145 17.07 14.35 -1.87
C GLY A 145 17.49 12.88 -1.99
N SER A 146 16.98 12.00 -1.12
CA SER A 146 17.45 10.61 -1.05
C SER A 146 17.01 9.84 -2.31
N ALA A 147 17.97 9.14 -2.93
CA ALA A 147 17.67 8.24 -4.04
C ALA A 147 16.68 7.15 -3.62
N HIS A 148 16.80 6.71 -2.36
CA HIS A 148 15.93 5.72 -1.72
C HIS A 148 14.47 6.17 -1.63
N GLY A 149 14.20 7.36 -1.10
CA GLY A 149 12.83 7.89 -1.00
C GLY A 149 12.16 8.04 -2.36
N ARG A 150 12.93 8.40 -3.40
CA ARG A 150 12.44 8.43 -4.79
C ARG A 150 12.08 7.04 -5.30
N ALA A 151 12.88 6.01 -4.99
CA ALA A 151 12.60 4.63 -5.37
C ALA A 151 11.31 4.13 -4.73
N ILE A 152 11.14 4.30 -3.42
CA ILE A 152 9.92 3.93 -2.68
C ILE A 152 8.69 4.64 -3.26
N THR A 153 8.79 5.96 -3.47
CA THR A 153 7.70 6.76 -4.05
C THR A 153 7.33 6.24 -5.45
N SER A 154 8.30 5.85 -6.27
CA SER A 154 8.05 5.29 -7.60
C SER A 154 7.35 3.94 -7.55
N SER A 155 7.74 3.06 -6.61
CA SER A 155 7.12 1.73 -6.45
C SER A 155 5.69 1.84 -5.94
N LEU A 156 5.44 2.70 -4.95
CA LEU A 156 4.09 2.95 -4.46
C LEU A 156 3.18 3.56 -5.53
N ARG A 157 3.68 4.49 -6.35
CA ARG A 157 2.91 5.04 -7.48
C ARG A 157 2.58 3.99 -8.53
N ARG A 158 3.51 3.07 -8.81
CA ARG A 158 3.25 1.94 -9.71
C ARG A 158 2.16 1.04 -9.16
N LEU A 159 2.24 0.66 -7.88
CA LEU A 159 1.23 -0.15 -7.21
C LEU A 159 -0.16 0.51 -7.23
N GLN A 160 -0.24 1.81 -6.93
CA GLN A 160 -1.50 2.56 -7.04
C GLN A 160 -2.05 2.61 -8.45
N ALA A 161 -1.19 2.82 -9.46
CA ALA A 161 -1.62 2.81 -10.85
C ALA A 161 -2.19 1.44 -11.26
N THR A 162 -1.59 0.35 -10.78
CA THR A 162 -2.08 -1.01 -11.00
C THR A 162 -3.43 -1.26 -10.32
N ILE A 163 -3.59 -0.86 -9.05
CA ILE A 163 -4.87 -0.98 -8.33
C ILE A 163 -5.96 -0.17 -9.03
N ALA A 164 -5.68 1.08 -9.36
CA ALA A 164 -6.63 1.95 -10.06
C ALA A 164 -7.02 1.38 -11.42
N ALA A 165 -6.08 0.80 -12.17
CA ALA A 165 -6.37 0.10 -13.42
C ALA A 165 -7.28 -1.12 -13.19
N GLY A 166 -7.06 -1.89 -12.13
CA GLY A 166 -7.90 -3.02 -11.74
C GLY A 166 -9.34 -2.60 -11.38
N GLU A 167 -9.49 -1.53 -10.59
CA GLU A 167 -10.80 -0.96 -10.25
C GLU A 167 -11.53 -0.43 -11.49
N MET A 168 -10.83 0.25 -12.39
CA MET A 168 -11.39 0.70 -13.67
C MET A 168 -11.83 -0.46 -14.55
N ALA A 169 -11.02 -1.52 -14.65
CA ALA A 169 -11.35 -2.73 -15.41
C ALA A 169 -12.61 -3.40 -14.84
N ARG A 170 -12.70 -3.56 -13.52
CA ARG A 170 -13.89 -4.09 -12.84
C ARG A 170 -15.13 -3.22 -13.06
N GLY A 171 -14.99 -1.90 -12.97
CA GLY A 171 -16.07 -0.96 -13.26
C GLY A 171 -16.56 -1.03 -14.71
N LEU A 172 -15.63 -1.16 -15.67
CA LEU A 172 -15.95 -1.34 -17.08
C LEU A 172 -16.68 -2.67 -17.35
N GLN A 173 -16.22 -3.76 -16.72
CA GLN A 173 -16.85 -5.07 -16.81
C GLN A 173 -18.33 -5.02 -16.38
N HIS A 174 -18.61 -4.45 -15.20
CA HIS A 174 -19.99 -4.28 -14.73
C HIS A 174 -20.84 -3.47 -15.72
N LYS A 175 -20.28 -2.41 -16.30
CA LYS A 175 -20.98 -1.57 -17.28
C LYS A 175 -21.17 -2.25 -18.64
N LEU A 176 -20.29 -3.16 -19.04
CA LEU A 176 -20.39 -3.89 -20.31
C LEU A 176 -21.28 -5.13 -20.20
N ASN A 177 -21.27 -5.83 -19.07
CA ASN A 177 -22.05 -7.05 -18.89
C ASN A 177 -23.55 -6.81 -19.05
N ASN A 178 -24.07 -5.67 -18.57
CA ASN A 178 -25.49 -5.33 -18.68
C ASN A 178 -25.98 -5.14 -20.13
N PRO A 179 -25.39 -4.25 -20.95
CA PRO A 179 -25.79 -4.10 -22.35
C PRO A 179 -25.47 -5.33 -23.19
N LEU A 180 -24.40 -6.08 -22.90
CA LEU A 180 -24.11 -7.34 -23.63
C LEU A 180 -25.15 -8.42 -23.33
N ALA A 181 -25.60 -8.55 -22.08
CA ALA A 181 -26.67 -9.46 -21.73
C ALA A 181 -28.00 -9.07 -22.40
N ALA A 182 -28.31 -7.77 -22.44
CA ALA A 182 -29.49 -7.26 -23.14
C ALA A 182 -29.42 -7.52 -24.66
N LEU A 183 -28.30 -7.18 -25.31
CA LEU A 183 -28.08 -7.44 -26.74
C LEU A 183 -28.15 -8.93 -27.08
N LEU A 184 -27.58 -9.78 -26.22
CA LEU A 184 -27.65 -11.23 -26.38
C LEU A 184 -29.10 -11.71 -26.28
N ALA A 185 -29.88 -11.22 -25.30
CA ALA A 185 -31.28 -11.59 -25.16
C ALA A 185 -32.12 -11.16 -26.38
N GLU A 186 -31.95 -9.92 -26.86
CA GLU A 186 -32.63 -9.43 -28.07
C GLU A 186 -32.25 -10.22 -29.33
N ALA A 187 -30.95 -10.54 -29.50
CA ALA A 187 -30.50 -11.36 -30.62
C ALA A 187 -31.06 -12.78 -30.55
N GLN A 188 -31.17 -13.36 -29.35
CA GLN A 188 -31.80 -14.67 -29.16
C GLN A 188 -33.31 -14.66 -29.41
N LEU A 189 -34.00 -13.55 -29.11
CA LEU A 189 -35.41 -13.39 -29.47
C LEU A 189 -35.58 -13.36 -31.00
N LEU A 190 -34.74 -12.60 -31.70
CA LEU A 190 -34.74 -12.55 -33.17
C LEU A 190 -34.40 -13.91 -33.83
N GLU A 191 -33.62 -14.76 -33.16
CA GLU A 191 -33.26 -16.10 -33.65
C GLU A 191 -34.49 -17.03 -33.73
N ILE A 192 -35.50 -16.78 -32.90
CA ILE A 192 -36.75 -17.57 -32.86
C ILE A 192 -37.75 -17.10 -33.94
N GLU A 193 -37.58 -15.89 -34.46
CA GLU A 193 -38.45 -15.35 -35.50
C GLU A 193 -38.22 -16.02 -36.87
N SER A 194 -39.29 -16.11 -37.66
CA SER A 194 -39.22 -16.64 -39.03
C SER A 194 -38.55 -15.64 -39.98
N LEU A 195 -37.23 -15.56 -39.92
CA LEU A 195 -36.43 -14.68 -40.77
C LEU A 195 -36.01 -15.37 -42.09
N PRO A 196 -35.81 -14.62 -43.19
CA PRO A 196 -35.12 -15.13 -44.36
C PRO A 196 -33.70 -15.60 -44.00
N ALA A 197 -33.14 -16.51 -44.81
CA ALA A 197 -31.89 -17.21 -44.49
C ALA A 197 -30.69 -16.28 -44.20
N GLU A 198 -30.56 -15.16 -44.94
CA GLU A 198 -29.45 -14.23 -44.77
C GLU A 198 -29.52 -13.42 -43.45
N PRO A 199 -30.66 -12.77 -43.11
CA PRO A 199 -30.87 -12.18 -41.77
C PRO A 199 -30.70 -13.18 -40.62
N HIS A 200 -31.21 -14.40 -40.76
CA HIS A 200 -31.05 -15.44 -39.74
C HIS A 200 -29.58 -15.78 -39.49
N ALA A 201 -28.78 -15.93 -40.56
CA ALA A 201 -27.33 -16.13 -40.43
C ALA A 201 -26.61 -14.92 -39.81
N ALA A 202 -27.10 -13.69 -40.03
CA ALA A 202 -26.55 -12.49 -39.40
C ALA A 202 -26.81 -12.45 -37.89
N VAL A 203 -28.04 -12.79 -37.46
CA VAL A 203 -28.40 -12.90 -36.04
C VAL A 203 -27.55 -13.95 -35.34
N GLY A 204 -27.34 -15.12 -35.95
CA GLY A 204 -26.45 -16.16 -35.40
C GLY A 204 -25.01 -15.66 -35.17
N ARG A 205 -24.46 -14.85 -36.09
CA ARG A 205 -23.15 -14.20 -35.90
C ARG A 205 -23.15 -13.20 -34.75
N ILE A 206 -24.22 -12.42 -34.58
CA ILE A 206 -24.34 -11.47 -33.46
C ILE A 206 -24.32 -12.21 -32.13
N VAL A 207 -25.09 -13.31 -32.00
CA VAL A 207 -25.10 -14.16 -30.80
C VAL A 207 -23.70 -14.71 -30.50
N GLU A 208 -22.99 -15.24 -31.50
CA GLU A 208 -21.63 -15.74 -31.32
C GLU A 208 -20.66 -14.65 -30.85
N LEU A 209 -20.71 -13.46 -31.47
CA LEU A 209 -19.88 -12.33 -31.08
C LEU A 209 -20.17 -11.86 -29.65
N CYS A 210 -21.45 -11.76 -29.26
CA CYS A 210 -21.84 -11.40 -27.89
C CYS A 210 -21.29 -12.40 -26.87
N ARG A 211 -21.39 -13.72 -27.15
CA ARG A 211 -20.83 -14.76 -26.28
C ARG A 211 -19.31 -14.63 -26.13
N ARG A 212 -18.59 -14.45 -27.25
CA ARG A 212 -17.13 -14.25 -27.23
C ARG A 212 -16.72 -13.03 -26.41
N VAL A 213 -17.43 -11.92 -26.53
CA VAL A 213 -17.12 -10.70 -25.75
C VAL A 213 -17.40 -10.92 -24.26
N ILE A 214 -18.47 -11.65 -23.90
CA ILE A 214 -18.76 -12.03 -22.51
C ILE A 214 -17.64 -12.93 -21.95
N ASP A 215 -17.14 -13.89 -22.73
CA ASP A 215 -16.06 -14.78 -22.27
C ASP A 215 -14.75 -14.02 -22.05
N VAL A 216 -14.41 -13.06 -22.92
CA VAL A 216 -13.27 -12.16 -22.72
C VAL A 216 -13.48 -11.26 -21.50
N SER A 217 -14.69 -10.76 -21.28
CA SER A 217 -15.04 -9.98 -20.08
C SER A 217 -14.85 -10.79 -18.78
N ARG A 218 -15.16 -12.09 -18.81
CA ARG A 218 -14.95 -13.02 -17.68
C ARG A 218 -13.49 -13.39 -17.47
N SER A 219 -12.68 -13.52 -18.52
CA SER A 219 -11.26 -13.86 -18.36
C SER A 219 -10.46 -12.73 -17.70
N ILE A 220 -10.86 -11.48 -17.91
CA ILE A 220 -10.31 -10.31 -17.19
C ILE A 220 -10.55 -10.41 -15.68
N ASP A 221 -11.67 -11.02 -15.25
CA ASP A 221 -12.03 -11.22 -13.84
C ASP A 221 -11.19 -12.34 -13.18
N GLY A 222 -10.99 -13.45 -13.90
CA GLY A 222 -10.21 -14.59 -13.42
C GLY A 222 -8.74 -14.26 -13.12
N MET A 223 -8.15 -13.28 -13.82
CA MET A 223 -6.80 -12.79 -13.54
C MET A 223 -6.68 -12.08 -12.17
N GLY A 224 -7.79 -11.56 -11.63
CA GLY A 224 -7.83 -10.97 -10.28
C GLY A 224 -8.05 -12.02 -9.17
N ALA A 225 -8.89 -13.03 -9.40
CA ALA A 225 -9.22 -14.04 -8.40
C ALA A 225 -8.12 -15.10 -8.18
N SER A 226 -7.29 -15.36 -9.19
CA SER A 226 -6.21 -16.37 -9.12
C SER A 226 -5.14 -16.07 -8.07
N ALA A 227 -5.00 -14.82 -7.64
CA ALA A 227 -4.02 -14.42 -6.62
C ALA A 227 -4.53 -14.60 -5.18
N ASP A 228 -5.85 -14.56 -4.95
CA ASP A 228 -6.46 -14.68 -3.62
C ASP A 228 -6.73 -16.15 -3.23
N ASP A 229 -6.99 -17.04 -4.19
CA ASP A 229 -7.35 -18.45 -3.91
C ASP A 229 -6.12 -19.32 -3.57
N ASP A 230 -4.92 -18.95 -4.04
CA ASP A 230 -3.66 -19.65 -3.75
C ASP A 230 -3.13 -19.37 -2.32
N ALA A 231 -3.63 -18.30 -1.68
CA ALA A 231 -3.29 -17.96 -0.28
C ALA A 231 -4.11 -18.78 0.74
N LEU A 232 -5.29 -19.27 0.36
CA LEU A 232 -6.20 -20.02 1.25
C LEU A 232 -5.99 -21.54 1.21
N LEU A 233 -5.25 -22.05 0.21
CA LEU A 233 -5.02 -23.48 0.03
C LEU A 233 -3.68 -24.00 0.59
N ARG A 234 -2.89 -23.19 1.31
CA ARG A 234 -1.73 -23.72 2.04
C ARG A 234 -2.21 -24.47 3.30
N PRO A 235 -2.12 -25.81 3.36
CA PRO A 235 -2.49 -26.55 4.55
C PRO A 235 -1.59 -26.10 5.69
N ARG A 236 -2.21 -25.66 6.79
CA ARG A 236 -1.51 -25.51 8.08
C ARG A 236 -0.93 -26.87 8.44
N GLY A 237 0.37 -27.03 8.20
CA GLY A 237 1.12 -28.20 8.58
C GLY A 237 0.84 -28.52 10.04
N SER A 238 0.27 -29.70 10.25
CA SER A 238 0.06 -30.30 11.55
C SER A 238 1.41 -30.48 12.24
N SER A 239 1.71 -29.64 13.22
CA SER A 239 2.74 -29.92 14.20
C SER A 239 2.25 -31.08 15.07
N GLY A 240 2.61 -32.29 14.67
CA GLY A 240 2.53 -33.49 15.49
C GLY A 240 3.94 -33.89 15.94
N GLN A 241 4.04 -34.12 17.26
CA GLN A 241 5.14 -34.65 18.06
C GLN A 241 6.09 -33.62 18.68
#